data_AF-A0A2N1IZI2-F1
#
_entry.id   AF-A0A2N1IZI2-F1
#
_cell.length_a   1.000
_cell.length_b   1.000
_cell.length_c   1.000
_cell.angle_alpha   90.00
_cell.angle_beta   90.00
_cell.angle_gamma   90.00
#
_symmetry.space_group_name_H-M   'P 1'
#
loop_
_entity.id
_entity.type
_entity.pdbx_description
1 polymer ?
#
loop_
_entity_poly.entity_id
_entity_poly.type
_entity_poly.pdbx_seq_one_letter_code
_entity_poly.pdbx_strand_id
1 'polypeptide(L)'
;MQSWPEQAMKFGLKHEMKKITSVVKNDDIFTLTSEDGNTFESKAVLLATGSVPRRAGFKGEDEFFGRGISTCATCDGFFYKGKEVAVIG
;
A
#
# COMPACT_ATOMS: atom_id res chain seq x y z
N MET A 1 23.08 3.26 2.66
CA MET A 1 21.87 2.87 3.40
C MET A 1 21.17 1.82 2.54
N GLN A 2 20.92 0.61 3.04
CA GLN A 2 20.18 -0.40 2.25
C GLN A 2 18.72 0.02 2.14
N SER A 3 18.08 -0.29 1.02
CA SER A 3 16.63 -0.10 0.89
C SER A 3 15.88 -1.08 1.81
N TRP A 4 14.67 -0.73 2.25
CA TRP A 4 13.85 -1.59 3.12
C TRP A 4 13.64 -3.01 2.53
N PRO A 5 13.38 -3.18 1.21
CA PRO A 5 13.30 -4.50 0.60
C PRO A 5 14.60 -5.30 0.68
N GLU A 6 15.76 -4.68 0.39
CA GLU A 6 17.07 -5.33 0.51
C GLU A 6 17.34 -5.81 1.93
N GLN A 7 17.02 -4.96 2.91
CA GLN A 7 17.19 -5.31 4.32
C GLN A 7 16.34 -6.53 4.69
N ALA A 8 15.09 -6.61 4.22
CA ALA A 8 14.20 -7.74 4.52
C ALA A 8 14.67 -9.04 3.86
N MET A 9 15.09 -8.99 2.58
CA MET A 9 15.57 -10.16 1.84
C MET A 9 16.86 -10.75 2.42
N LYS A 10 17.70 -9.92 3.05
CA LYS A 10 18.96 -10.36 3.70
C LYS A 10 18.75 -11.45 4.76
N PHE A 11 17.57 -11.52 5.37
CA PHE A 11 17.24 -12.52 6.40
C PHE A 11 16.46 -13.74 5.85
N GLY A 12 16.42 -13.92 4.52
CA GLY A 12 15.81 -15.07 3.87
C GLY A 12 14.36 -14.88 3.43
N LEU A 13 13.82 -13.66 3.48
CA LEU A 13 12.50 -13.35 2.89
C LEU A 13 12.54 -13.59 1.37
N LYS A 14 11.55 -14.33 0.87
CA LYS A 14 11.29 -14.48 -0.57
C LYS A 14 10.24 -13.47 -1.01
N HIS A 15 10.43 -12.88 -2.18
CA HIS A 15 9.49 -11.93 -2.76
C HIS A 15 8.99 -12.44 -4.10
N GLU A 16 7.66 -12.57 -4.21
CA GLU A 16 6.96 -12.92 -5.43
C GLU A 16 6.13 -11.71 -5.87
N MET A 17 6.47 -11.10 -7.01
CA MET A 17 5.78 -9.92 -7.52
C MET A 17 4.47 -10.32 -8.21
N LYS A 18 3.50 -10.77 -7.41
CA LYS A 18 2.18 -11.22 -7.87
C LYS A 18 1.07 -10.55 -7.07
N LYS A 19 0.00 -10.17 -7.77
CA LYS A 19 -1.23 -9.67 -7.15
C LYS A 19 -2.09 -10.85 -6.72
N ILE A 20 -2.33 -10.97 -5.42
CA ILE A 20 -3.26 -11.96 -4.86
C ILE A 20 -4.70 -11.45 -5.05
N THR A 21 -5.56 -12.30 -5.60
CA THR A 21 -6.98 -12.00 -5.87
C THR A 21 -7.90 -12.69 -4.87
N SER A 22 -7.48 -13.80 -4.25
CA SER A 22 -8.25 -14.48 -3.21
C SER A 22 -7.36 -15.13 -2.15
N VAL A 23 -7.91 -15.26 -0.94
CA VAL A 23 -7.33 -16.02 0.17
C VAL A 23 -8.46 -16.85 0.79
N VAL A 24 -8.29 -18.16 0.81
CA VAL A 24 -9.27 -19.12 1.35
C VAL A 24 -8.60 -19.96 2.43
N LYS A 25 -9.27 -20.13 3.59
CA LYS A 25 -8.80 -21.02 4.65
C LYS A 25 -9.52 -22.35 4.53
N ASN A 26 -8.75 -23.42 4.35
CA ASN A 26 -9.20 -24.81 4.35
C ASN A 26 -8.51 -25.52 5.51
N ASP A 27 -9.26 -25.80 6.57
CA ASP A 27 -8.74 -26.36 7.83
C ASP A 27 -7.52 -25.57 8.37
N ASP A 28 -6.33 -26.18 8.37
CA ASP A 28 -5.08 -25.61 8.88
C ASP A 28 -4.21 -24.92 7.82
N ILE A 29 -4.68 -24.85 6.57
CA ILE A 29 -3.94 -24.29 5.43
C ILE A 29 -4.73 -23.14 4.80
N PHE A 30 -4.01 -22.09 4.43
CA PHE A 30 -4.50 -21.02 3.57
C PHE A 30 -4.05 -21.26 2.14
N THR A 31 -5.00 -21.22 1.21
CA THR A 31 -4.75 -21.20 -0.23
C THR A 31 -4.92 -19.77 -0.74
N LEU A 32 -3.87 -19.22 -1.37
CA LEU A 32 -3.90 -17.92 -2.02
C LEU A 32 -3.92 -18.12 -3.53
N THR A 33 -4.77 -17.38 -4.25
CA THR A 33 -4.79 -17.38 -5.71
C THR A 33 -4.29 -16.04 -6.23
N SER A 34 -3.36 -16.05 -7.18
CA SER A 34 -2.91 -14.84 -7.87
C SER A 34 -3.71 -14.57 -9.15
N GLU A 35 -3.60 -13.34 -9.65
CA GLU A 35 -4.31 -12.87 -10.85
C GLU A 35 -3.95 -13.68 -12.12
N ASP A 36 -2.76 -14.29 -12.15
CA ASP A 36 -2.29 -15.18 -13.22
C ASP A 36 -2.76 -16.66 -13.06
N GLY A 37 -3.59 -16.94 -12.06
CA GLY A 37 -4.16 -18.27 -11.79
C GLY A 37 -3.29 -19.20 -10.96
N ASN A 38 -2.08 -18.80 -10.57
CA ASN A 38 -1.24 -19.61 -9.68
C ASN A 38 -1.82 -19.70 -8.27
N THR A 39 -1.52 -20.81 -7.59
CA THR A 39 -1.94 -21.04 -6.20
C THR A 39 -0.74 -21.23 -5.28
N PHE A 40 -0.88 -20.74 -4.05
CA PHE A 40 0.13 -20.83 -3.00
C PHE A 40 -0.52 -21.35 -1.74
N GLU A 41 0.21 -22.17 -0.98
CA GLU A 41 -0.24 -22.68 0.32
C GLU A 41 0.62 -22.15 1.44
N SER A 42 0.00 -21.78 2.56
CA SER A 42 0.71 -21.37 3.77
C SER A 42 -0.08 -21.75 5.03
N LYS A 43 0.64 -21.98 6.13
CA LYS A 43 0.03 -22.19 7.45
C LYS A 43 -0.51 -20.91 8.07
N ALA A 44 0.03 -19.75 7.65
CA ALA A 44 -0.34 -18.45 8.18
C ALA A 44 -0.28 -17.37 7.10
N VAL A 45 -1.15 -16.36 7.21
CA VAL A 45 -1.22 -15.22 6.28
C VAL A 45 -1.24 -13.93 7.09
N LEU A 46 -0.35 -12.99 6.73
CA LEU A 46 -0.36 -11.62 7.23
C LEU A 46 -0.85 -10.69 6.12
N LEU A 47 -2.02 -10.06 6.32
CA LEU A 47 -2.56 -9.09 5.36
C LEU A 47 -1.93 -7.72 5.60
N ALA A 48 -1.06 -7.30 4.68
CA ALA A 48 -0.40 -5.99 4.68
C ALA A 48 -0.70 -5.22 3.37
N THR A 49 -1.94 -5.32 2.88
CA THR A 49 -2.37 -4.79 1.56
C THR A 49 -2.53 -3.28 1.50
N GLY A 50 -2.46 -2.60 2.64
CA GLY A 50 -2.68 -1.16 2.74
C GLY A 50 -4.11 -0.73 2.38
N SER A 51 -4.25 0.57 2.11
CA SER A 51 -5.49 1.21 1.67
C SER A 51 -5.17 2.33 0.69
N VAL A 52 -6.07 2.61 -0.23
CA VAL A 52 -5.91 3.69 -1.23
C VAL A 52 -6.80 4.87 -0.84
N PRO A 53 -6.24 6.07 -0.58
CA PRO A 53 -7.05 7.28 -0.37
C PRO A 53 -7.97 7.54 -1.57
N ARG A 54 -9.24 7.87 -1.29
CA ARG A 54 -10.18 8.24 -2.36
C ARG A 54 -9.71 9.54 -3.01
N ARG A 55 -9.66 9.54 -4.33
CA ARG A 55 -9.39 10.72 -5.15
C ARG A 55 -10.65 11.58 -5.27
N ALA A 56 -10.50 12.90 -5.26
CA ALA A 56 -11.58 13.86 -5.39
C ALA A 56 -11.99 14.10 -6.86
N GLY A 57 -11.12 13.79 -7.82
CA GLY A 57 -11.40 13.76 -9.26
C GLY A 57 -11.36 15.13 -9.96
N PHE A 58 -10.77 16.16 -9.36
CA PHE A 58 -10.70 17.50 -9.97
C PHE A 58 -9.49 17.67 -10.88
N LYS A 59 -9.59 18.60 -11.84
CA LYS A 59 -8.49 18.93 -12.75
C LYS A 59 -7.27 19.42 -11.94
N GLY A 60 -6.14 18.77 -12.14
CA GLY A 60 -4.88 19.07 -11.44
C GLY A 60 -4.63 18.20 -10.20
N GLU A 61 -5.55 17.32 -9.79
CA GLU A 61 -5.34 16.47 -8.61
C GLU A 61 -4.08 15.61 -8.71
N ASP A 62 -3.92 14.87 -9.80
CA ASP A 62 -2.75 14.01 -10.00
C ASP A 62 -1.47 14.81 -10.31
N GLU A 63 -1.60 15.96 -10.98
CA GLU A 63 -0.46 16.82 -11.33
C GLU A 63 0.21 17.44 -10.09
N PHE A 64 -0.59 17.82 -9.09
CA PHE A 64 -0.13 18.46 -7.85
C PHE A 64 -0.12 17.52 -6.63
N PHE A 65 -0.37 16.22 -6.81
CA PHE A 65 -0.28 15.23 -5.73
C PHE A 65 1.16 15.18 -5.17
N GLY A 66 1.29 15.35 -3.85
CA GLY A 66 2.59 15.49 -3.16
C GLY A 66 3.31 16.82 -3.40
N ARG A 67 2.71 17.76 -4.15
CA ARG A 67 3.27 19.08 -4.51
C ARG A 67 2.31 20.23 -4.19
N GLY A 68 1.47 20.05 -3.18
CA GLY A 68 0.38 20.98 -2.84
C GLY A 68 -0.89 20.24 -2.40
N ILE A 69 -1.14 19.08 -3.00
CA ILE A 69 -2.26 18.20 -2.68
C ILE A 69 -1.75 17.05 -1.82
N SER A 70 -2.37 16.87 -0.65
CA SER A 70 -2.05 15.81 0.30
C SER A 70 -3.32 15.13 0.80
N THR A 71 -3.19 13.86 1.18
CA THR A 71 -4.24 13.07 1.84
C THR A 71 -3.90 12.78 3.31
N CYS A 72 -2.84 13.37 3.86
CA CYS A 72 -2.40 13.15 5.25
C CYS A 72 -1.96 14.45 5.92
N ALA A 73 -2.86 15.06 6.71
CA ALA A 73 -2.55 16.28 7.46
C ALA A 73 -1.41 16.12 8.48
N THR A 74 -1.29 14.95 9.12
CA THR A 74 -0.19 14.69 10.07
C THR A 74 1.17 14.63 9.38
N CYS A 75 1.21 14.12 8.15
CA CYS A 75 2.44 13.97 7.37
C CYS A 75 2.92 15.33 6.84
N ASP A 76 2.01 16.13 6.27
CA ASP A 76 2.38 17.30 5.48
C ASP A 76 1.99 18.65 6.08
N GLY A 77 1.13 18.67 7.11
CA GLY A 77 0.54 19.90 7.63
C GLY A 77 1.57 20.93 8.11
N PHE A 78 2.69 20.47 8.67
CA PHE A 78 3.74 21.37 9.16
C PHE A 78 4.41 22.18 8.03
N PHE A 79 4.45 21.67 6.80
CA PHE A 79 5.01 22.40 5.66
C PHE A 79 4.22 23.67 5.30
N TYR A 80 2.97 23.77 5.77
CA TYR A 80 2.09 24.91 5.53
C TYR A 80 1.90 25.81 6.75
N LYS A 81 2.81 25.75 7.74
CA LYS A 81 2.78 26.66 8.89
C LYS A 81 2.71 28.12 8.46
N GLY A 82 1.69 28.84 8.94
CA GLY A 82 1.47 30.26 8.62
C GLY A 82 0.88 30.51 7.23
N LYS A 83 0.46 29.46 6.51
CA LYS A 83 -0.27 29.55 5.25
C LYS A 83 -1.71 29.11 5.45
N GLU A 84 -2.58 29.62 4.61
CA GLU A 84 -3.94 29.11 4.50
C GLU A 84 -3.95 27.82 3.68
N VAL A 85 -4.79 26.87 4.09
CA VAL A 85 -4.98 25.58 3.41
C VAL A 85 -6.47 25.26 3.34
N ALA A 86 -6.87 24.48 2.34
CA ALA A 86 -8.22 23.95 2.22
C ALA A 86 -8.24 22.46 2.57
N VAL A 87 -9.33 22.00 3.19
CA VAL A 87 -9.59 20.59 3.46
C VAL A 87 -10.85 20.20 2.69
N ILE A 88 -10.75 19.10 1.93
CA ILE A 88 -11.89 18.50 1.23
C ILE A 88 -12.24 17.22 2.00
N GLY A 89 -13.47 17.14 2.50
CA GLY A 89 -13.95 16.06 3.35
C GLY A 89 -15.45 15.88 3.24
#